data_AF-A0A926EUR0-F1
#
_entry.id   AF-A0A926EUR0-F1
#
_cell.length_a   1.000
_cell.length_b   1.000
_cell.length_c   1.000
_cell.angle_alpha   90.00
_cell.angle_beta   90.00
_cell.angle_gamma   90.00
#
_symmetry.space_group_name_H-M   'P 1'
#
loop_
_entity.id
_entity.type
_entity.pdbx_description
1 polymer ?
#
loop_
_entity_poly.entity_id
_entity_poly.type
_entity_poly.pdbx_seq_one_letter_code
_entity_poly.pdbx_strand_id
1 'polypeptide(L)'
;MYRIVCESYENYINDFIPNDTDNYRFKIMKPFRLITDMTIYNEEKNLNTEDYKKLEDFIYLSKKEINSYPNIKSLLWSLESRGIYGKSFGVLSVEDFTEMMKIINMFLKLSYWS
;
A
#
# COMPACT_ATOMS: atom_id res chain seq x y z
N MET A 1 -6.52 -10.68 -6.69
CA MET A 1 -5.34 -9.79 -6.58
C MET A 1 -5.19 -9.17 -5.19
N TYR A 2 -6.21 -8.52 -4.62
CA TYR A 2 -6.16 -7.97 -3.25
C TYR A 2 -5.65 -8.95 -2.18
N ARG A 3 -6.23 -10.16 -2.11
CA ARG A 3 -5.78 -11.20 -1.16
C ARG A 3 -4.29 -11.51 -1.29
N ILE A 4 -3.78 -11.66 -2.51
CA ILE A 4 -2.36 -11.96 -2.78
C ILE A 4 -1.47 -10.79 -2.34
N VAL A 5 -1.92 -9.54 -2.53
CA VAL A 5 -1.19 -8.36 -2.05
C VAL A 5 -1.16 -8.33 -0.52
N CYS A 6 -2.27 -8.62 0.16
CA CYS A 6 -2.30 -8.71 1.62
C CYS A 6 -1.37 -9.82 2.13
N GLU A 7 -1.45 -11.03 1.57
CA GLU A 7 -0.56 -12.15 1.95
C GLU A 7 0.91 -11.84 1.67
N SER A 8 1.22 -11.22 0.52
CA SER A 8 2.59 -10.81 0.18
C SER A 8 3.11 -9.72 1.11
N TYR A 9 2.24 -8.77 1.50
CA TYR A 9 2.58 -7.72 2.43
C TYR A 9 2.91 -8.26 3.82
N GLU A 10 2.10 -9.18 4.35
CA GLU A 10 2.35 -9.79 5.66
C GLU A 10 3.68 -10.56 5.64
N ASN A 11 3.95 -11.35 4.60
CA ASN A 11 5.24 -12.02 4.44
C ASN A 11 6.40 -11.01 4.38
N TYR A 12 6.25 -9.98 3.56
CA TYR A 12 7.25 -8.94 3.38
C TYR A 12 7.60 -8.23 4.69
N ILE A 13 6.62 -7.87 5.50
CA ILE A 13 6.86 -7.19 6.79
C ILE A 13 7.51 -8.14 7.80
N ASN A 14 7.12 -9.41 7.80
CA ASN A 14 7.67 -10.42 8.71
C ASN A 14 9.16 -10.67 8.48
N ASP A 15 9.68 -10.49 7.25
CA ASP A 15 11.11 -10.62 6.95
C ASP A 15 12.00 -9.61 7.73
N PHE A 16 11.42 -8.50 8.20
CA PHE A 16 12.14 -7.49 8.98
C PHE A 16 12.02 -7.69 10.50
N ILE A 17 11.07 -8.50 10.97
CA ILE A 17 10.78 -8.64 12.41
C ILE A 17 11.63 -9.79 13.00
N PRO A 18 12.21 -9.61 14.21
CA PRO A 18 12.16 -8.42 15.07
C PRO A 18 13.32 -7.43 14.86
N ASN A 19 14.31 -7.78 14.05
CA ASN A 19 15.65 -7.18 14.13
C ASN A 19 15.89 -5.98 13.19
N ASP A 20 15.04 -5.75 12.19
CA ASP A 20 15.26 -4.75 11.12
C ASP A 20 14.06 -3.80 10.94
N THR A 21 13.36 -3.49 12.03
CA THR A 21 12.21 -2.56 12.01
C THR A 21 12.61 -1.09 11.79
N ASP A 22 13.90 -0.77 11.87
CA ASP A 22 14.42 0.57 11.54
C ASP A 22 14.65 0.75 10.02
N ASN A 23 14.57 -0.34 9.25
CA ASN A 23 14.76 -0.34 7.80
C ASN A 23 13.84 0.65 7.10
N TYR A 24 14.40 1.42 6.17
CA TYR A 24 13.65 2.39 5.37
C TYR A 24 12.43 1.74 4.69
N ARG A 25 12.62 0.57 4.07
CA ARG A 25 11.54 -0.12 3.35
C ARG A 25 10.45 -0.64 4.28
N PHE A 26 10.80 -1.06 5.49
CA PHE A 26 9.82 -1.43 6.51
C PHE A 26 8.95 -0.22 6.88
N LYS A 27 9.59 0.91 7.18
CA LYS A 27 8.90 2.16 7.58
C LYS A 27 7.95 2.68 6.52
N ILE A 28 8.38 2.73 5.25
CA ILE A 28 7.51 3.21 4.17
C ILE A 28 6.39 2.24 3.83
N MET A 29 6.56 0.92 4.04
CA MET A 29 5.50 -0.04 3.74
C MET A 29 4.48 -0.18 4.85
N LYS A 30 4.79 0.25 6.08
CA LYS A 30 3.89 0.19 7.25
C LYS A 30 2.46 0.68 6.99
N PRO A 31 2.19 1.77 6.22
CA PRO A 31 0.82 2.18 5.89
C PRO A 31 -0.05 1.11 5.23
N PHE A 32 0.55 0.13 4.54
CA PHE A 32 -0.21 -0.94 3.89
C PHE A 32 -0.82 -1.96 4.85
N ARG A 33 -0.48 -1.95 6.15
CA ARG A 33 -1.24 -2.73 7.17
C ARG A 33 -2.71 -2.35 7.19
N LEU A 34 -3.04 -1.11 6.84
CA LEU A 34 -4.42 -0.64 6.84
C LEU A 34 -5.24 -1.30 5.74
N ILE A 35 -4.64 -1.77 4.65
CA ILE A 35 -5.39 -2.51 3.63
C ILE A 35 -5.60 -3.97 4.01
N THR A 36 -4.97 -4.51 5.06
CA THR A 36 -5.17 -5.92 5.48
C THR A 36 -6.31 -6.07 6.49
N ASP A 37 -6.64 -5.02 7.25
CA ASP A 37 -7.76 -4.98 8.18
C ASP A 37 -8.57 -3.67 8.06
N MET A 38 -9.82 -3.80 7.61
CA MET A 38 -10.73 -2.65 7.44
C MET A 38 -11.14 -2.00 8.77
N THR A 39 -11.09 -2.73 9.87
CA THR A 39 -11.36 -2.18 11.22
C THR A 39 -10.28 -1.16 11.56
N ILE A 40 -9.01 -1.57 11.43
CA ILE A 40 -7.85 -0.72 11.67
C ILE A 40 -7.86 0.48 10.70
N TYR A 41 -8.16 0.25 9.42
CA TYR A 41 -8.31 1.34 8.45
C TYR A 41 -9.32 2.40 8.90
N ASN A 42 -10.51 1.98 9.35
CA ASN A 42 -11.56 2.91 9.74
C ASN A 42 -11.20 3.67 11.02
N GLU A 43 -10.54 3.03 11.98
CA GLU A 43 -10.02 3.68 13.18
C GLU A 43 -8.97 4.74 12.83
N GLU A 44 -7.97 4.39 12.02
CA GLU A 44 -6.90 5.30 11.61
C GLU A 44 -7.40 6.44 10.72
N LYS A 45 -8.41 6.17 9.89
CA LYS A 45 -9.14 7.18 9.13
C LYS A 45 -9.82 8.20 10.04
N ASN A 46 -10.50 7.75 11.09
CA ASN A 46 -11.16 8.64 12.05
C ASN A 46 -10.14 9.47 12.86
N LEU A 47 -8.99 8.87 13.19
CA LEU A 47 -7.89 9.53 13.88
C LEU A 47 -7.03 10.41 12.95
N ASN A 48 -7.21 10.30 11.63
CA ASN A 48 -6.46 11.03 10.60
C ASN A 48 -4.94 10.89 10.78
N THR A 49 -4.49 9.65 11.01
CA THR A 49 -3.09 9.30 11.27
C THR A 49 -2.19 9.56 10.07
N GLU A 50 -0.87 9.55 10.29
CA GLU A 50 0.11 9.67 9.22
C GLU A 50 0.09 8.44 8.28
N ASP A 51 -0.03 7.23 8.82
CA ASP A 51 -0.13 5.99 8.04
C ASP A 51 -1.35 6.04 7.11
N TYR A 52 -2.52 6.46 7.62
CA TYR A 52 -3.73 6.64 6.80
C TYR A 52 -3.51 7.65 5.66
N LYS A 53 -2.94 8.82 5.96
CA LYS A 53 -2.68 9.86 4.95
C LYS A 53 -1.71 9.37 3.88
N LYS A 54 -0.64 8.67 4.27
CA LYS A 54 0.35 8.10 3.35
C LYS A 54 -0.26 7.05 2.43
N LEU A 55 -1.12 6.17 2.97
CA LEU A 55 -1.84 5.20 2.16
C LEU A 55 -2.77 5.87 1.15
N GLU A 56 -3.56 6.86 1.60
CA GLU A 56 -4.50 7.57 0.74
C GLU A 56 -3.77 8.37 -0.37
N ASP A 57 -2.64 9.00 -0.03
CA ASP A 57 -1.76 9.65 -1.01
C ASP A 57 -1.20 8.65 -2.02
N PHE A 58 -0.72 7.49 -1.56
CA PHE A 58 -0.22 6.44 -2.43
C PHE A 58 -1.29 6.01 -3.44
N ILE A 59 -2.52 5.77 -2.99
CA ILE A 59 -3.64 5.35 -3.86
C ILE A 59 -4.00 6.46 -4.84
N TYR A 60 -4.05 7.71 -4.37
CA TYR A 60 -4.32 8.87 -5.22
C TYR A 60 -3.27 9.04 -6.32
N LEU A 61 -1.98 8.94 -6.00
CA LEU A 61 -0.88 9.03 -6.96
C LEU A 61 -0.85 7.83 -7.91
N SER A 62 -1.10 6.62 -7.39
CA SER A 62 -1.18 5.39 -8.19
C SER A 62 -2.23 5.46 -9.29
N LYS A 63 -3.36 6.11 -9.02
CA LYS A 63 -4.41 6.35 -10.03
C LYS A 63 -3.95 7.24 -11.18
N LYS A 64 -3.08 8.21 -10.92
CA LYS A 64 -2.49 9.07 -11.97
C LYS A 64 -1.47 8.32 -12.82
N GLU A 65 -0.76 7.36 -12.22
CA GLU A 65 0.28 6.56 -12.86
C GLU A 65 -0.21 5.20 -13.40
N ILE A 66 -1.52 5.01 -13.54
CA ILE A 66 -2.13 3.74 -14.00
C ILE A 66 -1.55 3.26 -15.34
N ASN A 67 -1.21 4.19 -16.23
CA ASN A 67 -0.66 3.86 -17.55
C ASN A 67 0.78 3.33 -17.46
N SER A 68 1.56 3.82 -16.50
CA SER A 68 2.93 3.40 -16.22
C SER A 68 2.97 2.04 -15.50
N TYR A 69 1.94 1.73 -14.71
CA TYR A 69 1.83 0.51 -13.90
C TYR A 69 0.48 -0.21 -14.09
N PRO A 70 0.22 -0.83 -15.25
CA PRO A 70 -1.11 -1.39 -15.56
C PRO A 70 -1.59 -2.44 -14.56
N ASN A 71 -0.67 -3.20 -13.95
CA ASN A 71 -1.01 -4.24 -12.98
C ASN A 71 -1.69 -3.68 -11.71
N ILE A 72 -1.42 -2.43 -11.33
CA ILE A 72 -1.98 -1.84 -10.11
C ILE A 72 -3.48 -1.56 -10.22
N LYS A 73 -4.01 -1.46 -11.45
CA LYS A 73 -5.42 -1.15 -11.71
C LYS A 73 -6.37 -2.12 -10.99
N SER A 74 -6.04 -3.41 -11.00
CA SER A 74 -6.86 -4.43 -10.35
C SER A 74 -6.82 -4.37 -8.82
N LEU A 75 -5.69 -3.95 -8.23
CA LEU A 75 -5.58 -3.66 -6.81
C LEU A 75 -6.44 -2.44 -6.46
N LEU A 76 -6.33 -1.36 -7.23
CA LEU A 76 -7.11 -0.14 -7.03
C LEU A 76 -8.61 -0.41 -7.06
N TRP A 77 -9.11 -1.18 -8.04
CA TRP A 77 -10.52 -1.59 -8.07
C TRP A 77 -10.94 -2.40 -6.84
N SER A 78 -10.07 -3.28 -6.35
CA SER A 78 -10.36 -4.06 -5.14
C SER A 78 -10.41 -3.18 -3.88
N LEU A 79 -9.60 -2.12 -3.84
CA LEU A 79 -9.61 -1.13 -2.75
C LEU A 79 -10.88 -0.26 -2.81
N GLU A 80 -11.27 0.17 -4.01
CA GLU A 80 -12.50 0.96 -4.22
C GLU A 80 -13.76 0.19 -3.79
N SER A 81 -13.84 -1.11 -4.10
CA SER A 81 -14.96 -1.94 -3.65
C SER A 81 -15.07 -2.08 -2.13
N ARG A 82 -14.01 -1.70 -1.39
CA ARG A 82 -13.94 -1.69 0.08
C ARG A 82 -14.09 -0.28 0.67
N GLY A 83 -14.36 0.72 -0.17
CA GLY A 83 -14.51 2.11 0.25
C GLY A 83 -13.19 2.88 0.40
N ILE A 84 -12.09 2.36 -0.12
CA ILE A 84 -10.77 3.01 -0.11
C ILE A 84 -10.52 3.61 -1.51
N TYR A 85 -10.62 4.93 -1.61
CA TYR A 85 -10.59 5.63 -2.90
C TYR A 85 -9.30 6.40 -3.17
N GLY A 86 -8.49 6.69 -2.15
CA GLY A 86 -7.34 7.57 -2.29
C GLY A 86 -7.75 9.03 -2.26
N LYS A 87 -7.07 9.80 -1.43
CA LYS A 87 -7.23 11.24 -1.26
C LYS A 87 -5.85 11.87 -1.14
N SER A 88 -5.66 13.00 -1.82
CA SER A 88 -4.42 13.75 -1.68
C SER A 88 -4.36 14.50 -0.35
N PHE A 89 -3.33 14.21 0.42
CA PHE A 89 -2.89 14.93 1.62
C PHE A 89 -1.54 15.61 1.41
N GLY A 90 -0.75 15.19 0.42
CA GLY A 90 0.55 15.79 0.09
C GLY A 90 1.64 15.46 1.11
N VAL A 91 1.51 14.37 1.86
CA VAL A 91 2.47 13.94 2.88
C VAL A 91 3.46 12.89 2.36
N LEU A 92 3.18 12.30 1.20
CA LEU A 92 4.03 11.28 0.58
C LEU A 92 5.06 11.93 -0.37
N SER A 93 6.35 11.68 -0.12
CA SER A 93 7.43 12.12 -1.01
C SER A 93 7.44 11.33 -2.31
N VAL A 94 8.10 11.86 -3.34
CA VAL A 94 8.24 11.18 -4.63
C VAL A 94 9.09 9.93 -4.48
N GLU A 95 10.14 9.99 -3.66
CA GLU A 95 11.03 8.87 -3.35
C GLU A 95 10.26 7.73 -2.68
N ASP A 96 9.48 8.04 -1.63
CA ASP A 96 8.70 7.05 -0.89
C ASP A 96 7.62 6.43 -1.78
N PHE A 97 6.89 7.24 -2.55
CA PHE A 97 5.90 6.76 -3.50
C PHE A 97 6.53 5.80 -4.52
N THR A 98 7.68 6.17 -5.08
CA THR A 98 8.38 5.37 -6.08
C THR A 98 8.81 4.02 -5.52
N GLU A 99 9.35 4.00 -4.30
CA GLU A 99 9.78 2.75 -3.67
C GLU A 99 8.60 1.87 -3.25
N MET A 100 7.53 2.46 -2.67
CA MET A 100 6.27 1.74 -2.40
C MET A 100 5.70 1.12 -3.67
N MET A 101 5.67 1.86 -4.79
CA MET A 101 5.15 1.39 -6.07
C MET A 101 5.94 0.19 -6.60
N LYS A 102 7.27 0.21 -6.50
CA LYS A 102 8.12 -0.94 -6.90
C LYS A 102 7.77 -2.19 -6.10
N ILE A 103 7.61 -2.06 -4.79
CA ILE A 103 7.29 -3.18 -3.89
C ILE A 103 5.89 -3.73 -4.20
N ILE A 104 4.89 -2.86 -4.36
CA ILE A 104 3.54 -3.28 -4.73
C ILE A 104 3.53 -3.94 -6.12
N ASN A 105 4.23 -3.38 -7.10
CA ASN A 105 4.33 -3.99 -8.42
C ASN A 105 5.03 -5.35 -8.37
N MET A 106 6.01 -5.54 -7.47
CA MET A 106 6.62 -6.84 -7.22
C MET A 106 5.58 -7.85 -6.70
N PHE A 107 4.76 -7.49 -5.70
CA PHE A 107 3.68 -8.36 -5.21
C PHE A 107 2.68 -8.72 -6.31
N LEU A 108 2.29 -7.73 -7.12
CA LEU A 108 1.36 -7.93 -8.23
C LEU A 108 1.95 -8.83 -9.31
N LYS A 109 3.25 -8.73 -9.62
CA LYS A 109 3.90 -9.63 -10.59
C LYS A 109 3.96 -11.06 -10.12
N LEU A 110 4.18 -11.31 -8.83
CA LEU A 110 4.14 -12.67 -8.25
C LEU A 110 2.76 -13.32 -8.47
N SER A 111 1.68 -12.53 -8.47
CA SER A 111 0.32 -13.04 -8.72
C SER A 111 0.04 -13.51 -10.15
N TYR A 112 0.91 -13.20 -11.12
CA TYR A 112 0.76 -13.61 -12.52
C TYR A 112 1.53 -14.90 -12.88
N TRP A 113 2.27 -15.49 -11.93
CA TRP A 113 3.03 -16.73 -12.08
C TRP A 113 2.48 -17.91 -11.24
N SER A 114 1.20 -17.86 -10.88
CA SER A 114 0.47 -18.95 -10.20
C SER A 114 -0.52 -19.64 -11.13
#